data_AF-A0A7C5R0M9-F1
#
_entry.id   AF-A0A7C5R0M9-F1
#
_cell.length_a   1.000
_cell.length_b   1.000
_cell.length_c   1.000
_cell.angle_alpha   90.00
_cell.angle_beta   90.00
_cell.angle_gamma   90.00
#
_symmetry.space_group_name_H-M   'P 1'
#
loop_
_entity.id
_entity.type
_entity.pdbx_description
1 polymer ?
#
loop_
_entity_poly.entity_id
_entity_poly.type
_entity_poly.pdbx_seq_one_letter_code
_entity_poly.pdbx_strand_id
1 'polypeptide(L)' 'MKTKVGIIGGGPSGLLLAQLLHRRGIDNVLLEKH' A
#
# COMPACT_ATOMS: atom_id res chain seq x y z
N MET A 1 -13.03 -1.19 7.21
CA MET A 1 -11.95 -0.31 6.69
C MET A 1 -12.29 0.09 5.26
N LYS A 2 -12.15 1.37 4.90
CA LYS A 2 -12.31 1.87 3.53
C LYS A 2 -11.06 2.64 3.18
N THR A 3 -10.45 2.32 2.04
CA THR A 3 -9.27 3.03 1.53
C THR A 3 -9.43 3.29 0.03
N LYS A 4 -8.61 4.17 -0.54
CA LYS A 4 -8.62 4.43 -1.98
C LYS A 4 -7.89 3.33 -2.76
N VAL A 5 -6.86 2.73 -2.16
CA VAL A 5 -6.05 1.69 -2.81
C VAL A 5 -5.75 0.56 -1.83
N GLY A 6 -6.14 -0.66 -2.19
CA GLY A 6 -5.70 -1.87 -1.49
C GLY A 6 -4.51 -2.50 -2.22
N ILE A 7 -3.42 -2.80 -1.49
CA ILE A 7 -2.21 -3.45 -1.99
C ILE A 7 -2.16 -4.87 -1.41
N ILE A 8 -2.03 -5.89 -2.25
CA ILE A 8 -1.87 -7.28 -1.83
C ILE A 8 -0.43 -7.71 -2.13
N GLY A 9 0.30 -8.12 -1.09
CA GLY A 9 1.73 -8.45 -1.16
C GLY A 9 2.62 -7.37 -0.54
N GLY A 10 3.38 -7.74 0.49
CA GLY A 10 4.31 -6.92 1.28
C GLY A 10 5.77 -7.02 0.85
N GLY A 11 6.03 -7.55 -0.34
CA GLY A 11 7.35 -7.53 -0.95
C GLY A 11 7.84 -6.12 -1.32
N PRO A 12 9.06 -5.99 -1.85
CA PRO A 12 9.70 -4.69 -2.13
C PRO A 12 8.85 -3.77 -3.02
N SER A 13 8.18 -4.33 -4.03
CA SER A 13 7.31 -3.59 -4.94
C SER A 13 6.06 -3.03 -4.23
N GLY A 14 5.45 -3.81 -3.33
CA GLY A 14 4.28 -3.40 -2.56
C GLY A 14 4.61 -2.27 -1.58
N LEU A 15 5.74 -2.39 -0.90
CA LEU A 15 6.24 -1.36 0.02
C LEU A 15 6.65 -0.07 -0.71
N LEU A 16 7.34 -0.19 -1.85
CA LEU A 16 7.69 0.96 -2.68
C LEU A 16 6.44 1.71 -3.17
N LEU A 17 5.43 0.96 -3.63
CA LEU A 17 4.15 1.54 -4.04
C LEU A 17 3.46 2.25 -2.87
N ALA A 18 3.34 1.60 -1.71
CA ALA A 18 2.74 2.18 -0.51
C ALA A 18 3.42 3.50 -0.12
N GLN A 19 4.75 3.55 -0.17
CA GLN A 19 5.52 4.76 0.11
C GLN A 19 5.27 5.88 -0.92
N LEU A 20 5.20 5.55 -2.22
CA LEU A 20 4.90 6.53 -3.27
C LEU A 20 3.48 7.09 -3.13
N LEU A 21 2.50 6.24 -2.81
CA LEU A 21 1.12 6.66 -2.57
C LEU A 21 1.02 7.55 -1.32
N HIS A 22 1.70 7.17 -0.23
CA HIS A 22 1.77 7.98 0.98
C HIS A 22 2.37 9.37 0.71
N ARG A 23 3.48 9.44 -0.03
CA ARG A 23 4.10 10.71 -0.44
C ARG A 23 3.21 11.59 -1.32
N ARG A 24 2.22 11.00 -2.00
CA ARG A 24 1.23 11.73 -2.82
C ARG A 24 -0.07 12.04 -2.06
N GLY A 25 -0.15 11.73 -0.76
CA GLY A 25 -1.37 11.92 0.04
C GLY A 25 -2.50 10.98 -0.37
N ILE A 26 -2.17 9.84 -1.00
CA ILE A 26 -3.15 8.82 -1.38
C ILE A 26 -3.23 7.78 -0.28
N ASP A 27 -4.38 7.76 0.39
CA ASP A 27 -4.71 6.75 1.39
C ASP A 27 -4.67 5.35 0.77
N ASN A 28 -3.93 4.45 1.42
CA ASN A 28 -3.73 3.08 0.96
C ASN A 28 -3.57 2.13 2.15
N VAL A 29 -3.96 0.87 1.91
CA VAL A 29 -3.79 -0.24 2.87
C VAL A 29 -3.03 -1.36 2.18
N LEU A 30 -1.97 -1.84 2.82
CA LEU A 30 -1.21 -3.02 2.38
C LEU A 30 -1.57 -4.23 3.25
N LEU A 31 -1.83 -5.36 2.59
CA LEU A 31 -2.07 -6.65 3.22
C LEU A 31 -1.00 -7.64 2.79
N GLU A 32 -0.35 -8.26 3.76
CA GLU A 32 0.62 -9.35 3.56
C GLU A 32 0.15 -10.60 4.33
N LYS A 33 0.49 -11.78 3.82
CA LYS A 33 0.06 -13.07 4.39
C LYS A 33 0.95 -13.55 5.56
N HIS A 34 2.14 -12.97 5.73
CA HIS A 34 3.19 -13.45 6.63
C HIS A 34 3.42 -12.50 7.80
#